data_AF-A0A4Q0QGG1-F1
#
_entry.id   AF-A0A4Q0QGG1-F1
#
_cell.length_a   1.000
_cell.length_b   1.000
_cell.length_c   1.000
_cell.angle_alpha   90.00
_cell.angle_beta   90.00
_cell.angle_gamma   90.00
#
_symmetry.space_group_name_H-M   'P 1'
#
loop_
_entity.id
_entity.type
_entity.pdbx_description
1 polymer ?
#
loop_
_entity_poly.entity_id
_entity_poly.type
_entity_poly.pdbx_seq_one_letter_code
_entity_poly.pdbx_strand_id
1 'polypeptide(L)'
;MVGLLVLFNWALEPAIAAQAVLALHADMTFLFVCERQPRAEVERQSEAFLKQNGFRVLNLADIQHRHGFRFMESHLVALDRDQRMVEIMSVPSGKELYSFALYSMPPTEHSTAFEGDALRLASGALGCEKRQIDRRENGPERRPFFESEIRRVERLFEQADRLNGERRL
;
A
#
# COMPACT_ATOMS: atom_id res chain seq x y z
N MET A 1 -50.92 9.42 49.02
CA MET A 1 -49.81 10.37 48.82
C MET A 1 -48.51 9.59 48.94
N VAL A 2 -47.83 9.29 47.83
CA VAL A 2 -46.36 9.17 47.65
C VAL A 2 -46.17 8.93 46.15
N GLY A 3 -45.75 9.97 45.42
CA GLY A 3 -45.35 9.86 44.02
C GLY A 3 -43.84 9.69 43.94
N LEU A 4 -43.39 8.60 43.31
CA LEU A 4 -41.98 8.29 43.13
C LEU A 4 -41.44 9.10 41.93
N LEU A 5 -40.67 10.15 42.20
CA LEU A 5 -39.95 10.95 41.20
C LEU A 5 -38.67 10.21 40.81
N VAL A 6 -38.65 9.61 39.62
CA VAL A 6 -37.43 9.06 39.02
C VAL A 6 -36.66 10.22 38.38
N LEU A 7 -35.63 10.70 39.07
CA LEU A 7 -34.68 11.68 38.52
C LEU A 7 -33.73 10.95 37.57
N PHE A 8 -33.95 11.14 36.27
CA PHE A 8 -33.01 10.77 35.21
C PHE A 8 -31.74 11.61 35.38
N ASN A 9 -30.70 11.00 35.94
CA ASN A 9 -29.37 11.58 36.01
C ASN A 9 -28.72 11.40 34.64
N TRP A 10 -28.91 12.37 33.73
CA TRP A 10 -28.16 12.47 32.48
C TRP A 10 -26.73 12.85 32.83
N ALA A 11 -25.93 11.86 33.20
CA ALA A 11 -24.49 12.02 33.28
C ALA A 11 -23.99 12.45 31.89
N LEU A 12 -23.42 13.65 31.83
CA LEU A 12 -22.67 14.15 30.67
C LEU A 12 -21.66 13.08 30.25
N GLU A 13 -21.93 12.42 29.13
CA GLU A 13 -20.91 11.61 28.46
C GLU A 13 -19.76 12.55 28.09
N PRO A 14 -18.51 12.25 28.47
CA PRO A 14 -17.38 13.01 27.99
C PRO A 14 -17.36 12.86 26.47
N ALA A 15 -17.47 13.96 25.75
CA ALA A 15 -17.25 13.99 24.31
C ALA A 15 -15.84 13.45 24.05
N ILE A 16 -15.76 12.22 23.56
CA ILE A 16 -14.52 11.63 23.09
C ILE A 16 -14.09 12.51 21.92
N ALA A 17 -13.13 13.40 22.15
CA ALA A 17 -12.52 14.16 21.08
C ALA A 17 -11.90 13.14 20.12
N ALA A 18 -12.52 12.98 18.96
CA ALA A 18 -11.99 12.15 17.89
C ALA A 18 -10.61 12.69 17.53
N GLN A 19 -9.56 12.02 18.02
CA GLN A 19 -8.19 12.32 17.62
C GLN A 19 -8.14 12.08 16.10
N ALA A 20 -7.91 13.14 15.34
CA ALA A 20 -7.77 13.04 13.90
C ALA A 20 -6.59 12.10 13.62
N VAL A 21 -6.89 10.86 13.21
CA VAL A 21 -5.86 9.90 12.82
C VAL A 21 -5.23 10.45 11.55
N LEU A 22 -3.93 10.74 11.63
CA LEU A 22 -3.16 11.11 10.45
C LEU A 22 -3.04 9.86 9.56
N ALA A 23 -3.82 9.82 8.48
CA ALA A 23 -3.71 8.84 7.41
C ALA A 23 -3.11 9.50 6.15
N LEU A 24 -2.39 8.72 5.34
CA LEU A 24 -2.03 9.09 3.97
C LEU A 24 -3.08 8.52 3.03
N HIS A 25 -3.48 9.32 2.06
CA HIS A 25 -4.21 8.82 0.91
C HIS A 25 -3.23 8.40 -0.19
N ALA A 26 -3.52 7.33 -0.92
CA ALA A 26 -2.78 7.05 -2.14
C ALA A 26 -3.17 8.11 -3.19
N ASP A 27 -2.18 8.65 -3.89
CA ASP A 27 -2.41 9.60 -4.99
C ASP A 27 -3.25 8.95 -6.08
N MET A 28 -2.91 7.70 -6.37
CA MET A 28 -3.71 6.81 -7.20
C MET A 28 -3.75 5.44 -6.55
N THR A 29 -4.95 4.89 -6.43
CA THR A 29 -5.13 3.47 -6.16
C THR A 29 -6.05 2.85 -7.20
N PHE A 30 -5.78 1.59 -7.56
CA PHE A 30 -6.73 0.82 -8.33
C PHE A 30 -6.73 -0.64 -7.95
N LEU A 31 -7.87 -1.28 -8.17
CA LEU A 31 -8.05 -2.71 -8.03
C LEU A 31 -8.02 -3.39 -9.38
N PHE A 32 -7.36 -4.54 -9.46
CA PHE A 32 -7.30 -5.35 -10.67
C PHE A 32 -7.39 -6.84 -10.36
N VAL A 33 -8.06 -7.60 -11.23
CA VAL A 33 -8.31 -9.04 -11.08
C VAL A 33 -7.60 -9.81 -12.18
N CYS A 34 -6.80 -10.81 -11.79
CA CYS A 34 -5.95 -11.58 -12.68
C CYS A 34 -6.33 -13.07 -12.73
N GLU A 35 -7.48 -13.41 -13.30
CA GLU A 35 -8.03 -14.79 -13.28
C GLU A 35 -7.22 -15.83 -14.06
N ARG A 36 -6.37 -15.37 -14.98
CA ARG A 36 -5.65 -16.25 -15.92
C ARG A 36 -4.14 -16.26 -15.71
N GLN A 37 -3.65 -15.53 -14.70
CA GLN A 37 -2.22 -15.41 -14.45
C GLN A 37 -1.86 -16.07 -13.12
N PRO A 38 -0.88 -16.99 -13.11
CA PRO A 38 -0.30 -17.47 -11.87
C PRO A 38 0.22 -16.29 -11.05
N ARG A 39 -0.02 -16.31 -9.74
CA ARG A 39 0.43 -15.23 -8.84
C ARG A 39 1.92 -14.89 -8.99
N ALA A 40 2.78 -15.89 -9.09
CA ALA A 40 4.23 -15.68 -9.27
C ALA A 40 4.54 -14.88 -10.54
N GLU A 41 3.73 -15.04 -11.59
CA GLU A 41 3.86 -14.29 -12.83
C GLU A 41 3.40 -12.83 -12.67
N VAL A 42 2.30 -12.61 -11.94
CA VAL A 42 1.83 -11.25 -11.59
C VAL A 42 2.90 -10.50 -10.78
N GLU A 43 3.48 -11.14 -9.76
CA GLU A 43 4.55 -10.56 -8.95
C GLU A 43 5.78 -10.23 -9.80
N ARG A 44 6.24 -11.18 -10.64
CA ARG A 44 7.42 -11.03 -11.50
C ARG A 44 7.26 -9.88 -12.50
N GLN A 45 6.11 -9.79 -13.18
CA GLN A 45 5.86 -8.73 -14.16
C GLN A 45 5.70 -7.36 -13.49
N SER A 46 5.04 -7.31 -12.32
CA SER A 46 4.90 -6.07 -11.55
C SER A 46 6.25 -5.56 -11.04
N GLU A 47 7.10 -6.46 -10.54
CA GLU A 47 8.47 -6.12 -10.14
C GLU A 47 9.30 -5.61 -11.33
N ALA A 48 9.22 -6.28 -12.49
CA ALA A 48 9.91 -5.85 -13.70
C ALA A 48 9.46 -4.45 -14.15
N PHE A 49 8.16 -4.19 -14.17
CA PHE A 49 7.59 -2.89 -14.49
C PHE A 49 8.12 -1.79 -13.56
N LEU A 50 8.10 -2.02 -12.25
CA LEU A 50 8.57 -1.05 -11.27
C LEU A 50 10.07 -0.76 -11.44
N LYS A 51 10.89 -1.79 -11.62
CA LYS A 51 12.33 -1.64 -11.88
C LYS A 51 12.62 -0.86 -13.16
N GLN A 52 11.88 -1.13 -14.24
CA GLN A 52 12.01 -0.40 -15.51
C GLN A 52 11.67 1.09 -15.37
N ASN A 53 10.81 1.45 -14.42
CA ASN A 53 10.43 2.82 -14.11
C ASN A 53 11.31 3.47 -13.02
N GLY A 54 12.47 2.88 -12.70
CA GLY A 54 13.45 3.47 -11.81
C GLY A 54 13.21 3.22 -10.32
N PHE A 55 12.25 2.36 -9.97
CA PHE A 55 12.01 1.98 -8.57
C PHE A 55 12.97 0.87 -8.12
N ARG A 56 13.44 0.99 -6.88
CA ARG A 56 13.94 -0.15 -6.10
C ARG A 56 12.73 -0.93 -5.58
N VAL A 57 12.74 -2.25 -5.72
CA VAL A 57 11.58 -3.09 -5.38
C VAL A 57 11.97 -4.13 -4.34
N LEU A 58 11.07 -4.34 -3.39
CA LEU A 58 11.13 -5.35 -2.36
C LEU A 58 9.93 -6.29 -2.49
N ASN A 59 10.18 -7.54 -2.87
CA ASN A 59 9.15 -8.59 -2.84
C ASN A 59 9.15 -9.25 -1.45
N LEU A 60 8.29 -8.75 -0.56
CA LEU A 60 8.20 -9.23 0.81
C LEU A 60 7.71 -10.66 0.88
N ALA A 61 6.82 -11.07 -0.04
CA ALA A 61 6.30 -12.43 -0.10
C ALA A 61 7.41 -13.45 -0.45
N ASP A 62 8.26 -13.13 -1.44
CA ASP A 62 9.40 -13.97 -1.79
C ASP A 62 10.42 -14.08 -0.64
N ILE A 63 10.73 -12.97 0.02
CA ILE A 63 11.63 -12.96 1.19
C ILE A 63 11.05 -13.86 2.29
N GLN A 64 9.80 -13.66 2.68
CA GLN A 64 9.14 -14.48 3.69
C GLN A 64 9.17 -15.98 3.33
N HIS A 65 8.86 -16.31 2.06
CA HIS A 65 8.88 -17.69 1.58
C HIS A 65 10.28 -18.33 1.69
N ARG A 66 11.33 -17.61 1.28
CA ARG A 66 12.72 -18.06 1.40
C ARG A 66 13.17 -18.30 2.84
N HIS A 67 12.53 -17.67 3.81
CA HIS A 67 12.75 -17.83 5.26
C HIS A 67 11.71 -18.75 5.94
N GLY A 68 10.96 -19.54 5.18
CA GLY A 68 10.08 -20.58 5.72
C GLY A 68 8.69 -20.09 6.18
N PHE A 69 8.39 -18.81 6.01
CA PHE A 69 7.06 -18.26 6.27
C PHE A 69 6.18 -18.41 5.02
N ARG A 70 5.05 -19.10 5.16
CA ARG A 70 4.08 -19.29 4.08
C ARG A 70 2.89 -18.35 4.26
N PHE A 71 3.12 -17.06 4.04
CA PHE A 71 2.01 -16.11 3.92
C PHE A 71 1.39 -16.19 2.53
N MET A 72 0.06 -16.17 2.47
CA MET A 72 -0.71 -16.24 1.22
C MET A 72 -0.92 -14.87 0.59
N GLU A 73 -0.17 -13.85 0.97
CA GLU A 73 -0.37 -12.48 0.47
C GLU A 73 0.82 -12.04 -0.38
N SER A 74 0.55 -11.58 -1.61
CA SER A 74 1.55 -10.88 -2.42
C SER A 74 1.73 -9.52 -1.80
N HIS A 75 2.98 -9.08 -1.63
CA HIS A 75 3.25 -7.73 -1.20
C HIS A 75 4.58 -7.26 -1.80
N LEU A 76 4.46 -6.42 -2.83
CA LEU A 76 5.56 -5.67 -3.40
C LEU A 76 5.53 -4.25 -2.82
N VAL A 77 6.66 -3.82 -2.27
CA VAL A 77 6.88 -2.44 -1.86
C VAL A 77 8.00 -1.88 -2.71
N ALA A 78 7.83 -0.69 -3.26
CA ALA A 78 8.82 -0.07 -4.13
C ALA A 78 9.00 1.41 -3.82
N LEU A 79 10.24 1.88 -3.98
CA LEU A 79 10.66 3.24 -3.71
C LEU A 79 11.61 3.73 -4.82
N ASP A 80 11.40 4.93 -5.33
CA ASP A 80 12.30 5.53 -6.33
C ASP A 80 13.13 6.69 -5.77
N ARG A 81 13.86 7.39 -6.66
CA ARG A 81 14.74 8.51 -6.29
C ARG A 81 13.98 9.77 -5.87
N ASP A 82 12.75 9.93 -6.36
CA ASP A 82 11.89 11.07 -6.05
C ASP A 82 11.03 10.78 -4.81
N GLN A 83 11.35 9.71 -4.08
CA GLN A 83 10.63 9.23 -2.90
C GLN A 83 9.16 8.88 -3.19
N ARG A 84 8.83 8.51 -4.43
CA ARG A 84 7.54 7.91 -4.75
C ARG A 84 7.52 6.48 -4.24
N MET A 85 6.49 6.14 -3.51
CA MET A 85 6.27 4.82 -2.96
C MET A 85 5.15 4.12 -3.73
N VAL A 86 5.38 2.86 -4.12
CA VAL A 86 4.34 2.01 -4.69
C VAL A 86 4.17 0.76 -3.84
N GLU A 87 2.92 0.43 -3.54
CA GLU A 87 2.54 -0.84 -2.93
C GLU A 87 1.64 -1.62 -3.89
N ILE A 88 1.96 -2.89 -4.09
CA ILE A 88 1.10 -3.84 -4.81
C ILE A 88 0.87 -5.03 -3.90
N MET A 89 -0.39 -5.26 -3.53
CA MET A 89 -0.75 -6.35 -2.62
C MET A 89 -1.92 -7.18 -3.12
N SER A 90 -1.91 -8.48 -2.81
CA SER A 90 -3.10 -9.31 -3.01
C SER A 90 -4.12 -9.04 -1.91
N VAL A 91 -5.39 -8.91 -2.26
CA VAL A 91 -6.47 -8.68 -1.30
C VAL A 91 -6.91 -10.03 -0.70
N PRO A 92 -6.83 -10.24 0.63
CA PRO A 92 -7.01 -11.57 1.24
C PRO A 92 -8.36 -12.25 0.96
N SER A 93 -9.44 -11.47 0.80
CA SER A 93 -10.79 -11.98 0.56
C SER A 93 -11.16 -12.13 -0.92
N GLY A 94 -10.34 -11.59 -1.83
CA GLY A 94 -10.57 -11.65 -3.27
C GLY A 94 -9.58 -12.60 -3.92
N LYS A 95 -10.05 -13.77 -4.38
CA LYS A 95 -9.21 -14.64 -5.22
C LYS A 95 -8.72 -13.82 -6.41
N GLU A 96 -7.40 -13.78 -6.57
CA GLU A 96 -6.74 -13.12 -7.71
C GLU A 96 -7.03 -11.61 -7.81
N LEU A 97 -7.50 -10.99 -6.73
CA LEU A 97 -7.70 -9.56 -6.61
C LEU A 97 -6.43 -8.92 -6.03
N TYR A 98 -5.96 -7.88 -6.69
CA TYR A 98 -4.79 -7.12 -6.29
C TYR A 98 -5.16 -5.64 -6.18
N SER A 99 -4.52 -4.94 -5.26
CA SER A 99 -4.50 -3.49 -5.22
C SER A 99 -3.15 -2.98 -5.67
N PHE A 100 -3.18 -1.83 -6.32
CA PHE A 100 -2.05 -0.96 -6.59
C PHE A 100 -2.29 0.34 -5.84
N ALA A 101 -1.26 0.88 -5.18
CA ALA A 101 -1.30 2.18 -4.55
C ALA A 101 0.01 2.93 -4.84
N LEU A 102 -0.10 4.16 -5.33
CA LEU A 102 1.00 5.10 -5.53
C LEU A 102 0.87 6.23 -4.51
N TYR A 103 2.00 6.59 -3.89
CA TYR A 103 2.11 7.72 -2.99
C TYR A 103 3.32 8.58 -3.38
N SER A 104 3.17 9.89 -3.32
CA SER A 104 4.20 10.89 -3.59
C SER A 104 4.32 11.84 -2.41
N MET A 105 5.43 12.58 -2.38
CA MET A 105 5.70 13.57 -1.35
C MET A 105 4.60 14.64 -1.30
N PRO A 106 3.92 14.87 -0.15
CA PRO A 106 2.92 15.92 -0.04
C PRO A 106 3.54 17.34 -0.15
N PRO A 107 2.90 18.31 -0.82
CA PRO A 107 1.60 18.19 -1.48
C PRO A 107 1.67 17.27 -2.70
N THR A 108 0.63 16.44 -2.88
CA THR A 108 0.61 15.41 -3.94
C THR A 108 0.91 16.02 -5.31
N GLU A 109 1.91 15.47 -6.00
CA GLU A 109 2.24 15.81 -7.38
C GLU A 109 1.97 14.61 -8.28
N HIS A 110 0.84 14.64 -9.00
CA HIS A 110 0.42 13.54 -9.86
C HIS A 110 1.38 13.35 -11.05
N SER A 111 1.97 12.16 -11.15
CA SER A 111 2.74 11.74 -12.32
C SER A 111 1.81 11.04 -13.33
N THR A 112 1.10 11.82 -14.13
CA THR A 112 0.10 11.32 -15.09
C THR A 112 0.66 10.27 -16.06
N ALA A 113 1.92 10.42 -16.46
CA ALA A 113 2.63 9.44 -17.28
C ALA A 113 2.77 8.08 -16.56
N PHE A 114 3.33 8.08 -15.35
CA PHE A 114 3.52 6.85 -14.58
C PHE A 114 2.19 6.21 -14.17
N GLU A 115 1.19 7.00 -13.81
CA GLU A 115 -0.16 6.51 -13.53
C GLU A 115 -0.78 5.79 -14.75
N GLY A 116 -0.63 6.39 -15.94
CA GLY A 116 -1.05 5.77 -17.19
C GLY A 116 -0.34 4.44 -17.44
N ASP A 117 0.96 4.39 -17.16
CA ASP A 117 1.80 3.20 -17.35
C ASP A 117 1.41 2.08 -16.39
N ALA A 118 1.12 2.40 -15.12
CA ALA A 118 0.61 1.45 -14.14
C ALA A 118 -0.77 0.89 -14.54
N LEU A 119 -1.66 1.72 -15.09
CA LEU A 119 -2.94 1.26 -15.62
C LEU A 119 -2.78 0.39 -16.88
N ARG A 120 -1.73 0.60 -17.67
CA ARG A 120 -1.38 -0.21 -18.85
C ARG A 120 -0.73 -1.54 -18.47
N LEU A 121 0.07 -1.58 -17.39
CA LEU A 121 0.58 -2.83 -16.83
C LEU A 121 -0.58 -3.80 -16.56
N ALA A 122 -1.62 -3.34 -15.84
CA ALA A 122 -2.75 -4.16 -15.44
C ALA A 122 -3.52 -4.73 -16.63
N SER A 123 -3.95 -3.88 -17.58
CA SER A 123 -4.78 -4.34 -18.71
C SER A 123 -3.98 -4.94 -19.87
N GLY A 124 -2.72 -4.53 -20.06
CA GLY A 124 -1.89 -4.91 -21.19
C GLY A 124 -1.00 -6.11 -20.88
N ALA A 125 0.07 -5.87 -20.12
CA ALA A 125 1.09 -6.90 -19.86
C ALA A 125 0.54 -8.06 -19.01
N LEU A 126 -0.23 -7.75 -17.96
CA LEU A 126 -0.82 -8.76 -17.09
C LEU A 126 -2.11 -9.36 -17.67
N GLY A 127 -2.82 -8.62 -18.53
CA GLY A 127 -4.13 -9.05 -19.07
C GLY A 127 -5.24 -9.13 -18.01
N CYS A 128 -5.13 -8.33 -16.95
CA CYS A 128 -6.06 -8.30 -15.82
C CYS A 128 -7.18 -7.28 -16.03
N GLU A 129 -8.35 -7.54 -15.43
CA GLU A 129 -9.48 -6.63 -15.47
C GLU A 129 -9.36 -5.57 -14.37
N LYS A 130 -9.40 -4.28 -14.74
CA LYS A 130 -9.43 -3.16 -13.77
C LYS A 130 -10.84 -2.97 -13.24
N ARG A 131 -11.02 -2.85 -11.93
CA ARG A 131 -12.34 -2.74 -11.29
C ARG A 131 -12.66 -1.33 -10.82
N GLN A 132 -11.74 -0.70 -10.10
CA GLN A 132 -11.93 0.60 -9.47
C GLN A 132 -10.65 1.38 -9.56
N ILE A 133 -10.74 2.68 -9.85
CA ILE A 133 -9.62 3.62 -9.83
C ILE A 133 -10.06 4.79 -8.94
N ASP A 134 -9.29 5.11 -7.92
CA ASP A 134 -9.50 6.24 -7.03
C ASP A 134 -8.24 7.13 -7.06
N ARG A 135 -8.45 8.44 -7.02
CA ARG A 135 -7.38 9.42 -6.96
C ARG A 135 -7.66 10.41 -5.85
N ARG A 136 -6.65 10.67 -5.03
CA ARG A 136 -6.76 11.58 -3.89
C ARG A 136 -5.50 12.43 -3.80
N GLU A 137 -5.60 13.48 -3.00
CA GLU A 137 -4.50 14.38 -2.76
C GLU A 137 -4.21 14.44 -1.27
N ASN A 138 -2.92 14.56 -0.93
CA ASN A 138 -2.47 14.90 0.41
C ASN A 138 -1.97 16.35 0.40
N GLY A 139 -2.42 17.15 1.35
CA GLY A 139 -1.91 18.51 1.54
C GLY A 139 -0.51 18.52 2.18
N PRO A 140 0.16 19.68 2.19
CA PRO A 140 1.51 19.82 2.73
C PRO A 140 1.62 19.43 4.21
N GLU A 141 0.53 19.49 4.98
CA GLU A 141 0.46 19.08 6.38
C GLU A 141 0.76 17.59 6.61
N ARG A 142 0.61 16.75 5.57
CA ARG A 142 0.88 15.30 5.64
C ARG A 142 2.35 14.94 5.47
N ARG A 143 3.20 15.89 5.04
CA ARG A 143 4.62 15.65 4.74
C ARG A 143 5.40 14.97 5.87
N PRO A 144 5.31 15.39 7.15
CA PRO A 144 6.07 14.74 8.22
C PRO A 144 5.69 13.26 8.41
N PHE A 145 4.41 12.93 8.20
CA PHE A 145 3.93 11.55 8.28
C PHE A 145 4.39 10.73 7.07
N PHE A 146 4.34 11.30 5.87
CA PHE A 146 4.91 10.68 4.66
C PHE A 146 6.39 10.36 4.81
N GLU A 147 7.21 11.31 5.28
CA GLU A 147 8.63 11.08 5.52
C GLU A 147 8.88 9.96 6.55
N SER A 148 7.99 9.81 7.54
CA SER A 148 8.04 8.69 8.49
C SER A 148 7.80 7.35 7.80
N GLU A 149 6.86 7.30 6.86
CA GLU A 149 6.58 6.11 6.06
C GLU A 149 7.73 5.77 5.11
N ILE A 150 8.35 6.77 4.46
CA ILE A 150 9.56 6.56 3.66
C ILE A 150 10.66 5.92 4.51
N ARG A 151 10.96 6.49 5.69
CA ARG A 151 11.96 5.91 6.61
C ARG A 151 11.59 4.50 7.06
N ARG A 152 10.31 4.19 7.24
CA ARG A 152 9.83 2.84 7.56
C ARG A 152 10.16 1.88 6.42
N VAL A 153 9.85 2.26 5.19
CA VAL A 153 10.13 1.44 3.99
C VAL A 153 11.62 1.27 3.75
N GLU A 154 12.43 2.31 3.91
CA GLU A 154 13.90 2.22 3.82
C GLU A 154 14.46 1.19 4.80
N ARG A 155 13.98 1.19 6.06
CA ARG A 155 14.37 0.17 7.05
C ARG A 155 14.00 -1.26 6.62
N LEU A 156 12.90 -1.46 5.88
CA LEU A 156 12.56 -2.77 5.33
C LEU A 156 13.58 -3.24 4.30
N PHE A 157 14.06 -2.34 3.42
CA PHE A 157 15.13 -2.65 2.49
C PHE A 157 16.42 -3.04 3.23
N GLU A 158 16.83 -2.27 4.23
CA GLU A 158 18.03 -2.56 5.03
C GLU A 158 17.94 -3.91 5.77
N GLN A 159 16.75 -4.26 6.28
CA GLN A 159 16.50 -5.55 6.92
C GLN A 159 16.60 -6.69 5.90
N ALA A 160 16.02 -6.53 4.72
CA ALA A 160 16.10 -7.52 3.66
C ALA A 160 17.54 -7.75 3.16
N ASP A 161 18.32 -6.68 3.03
CA ASP A 161 19.74 -6.78 2.65
C ASP A 161 20.56 -7.55 3.69
N ARG A 162 20.32 -7.31 4.98
CA ARG A 162 20.95 -8.07 6.08
C ARG A 162 20.61 -9.56 6.02
N LEU A 163 19.32 -9.90 5.88
CA LEU A 163 18.85 -11.28 5.77
C LEU A 163 19.46 -12.02 4.57
N ASN A 164 19.61 -11.34 3.43
CA ASN A 164 20.25 -11.92 2.25
C ASN A 164 21.77 -12.06 2.42
N GLY A 165 22.42 -11.15 3.15
CA GLY A 165 23.85 -11.17 3.45
C GLY A 165 24.27 -12.31 4.37
N GLU A 166 23.48 -12.60 5.40
CA GLU A 166 23.69 -13.73 6.33
C GLU A 166 23.69 -15.10 5.63
N ARG A 167 23.04 -15.21 4.46
CA ARG A 167 22.97 -16.46 3.68
C ARG A 167 24.21 -16.72 2.80
N ARG A 168 25.10 -15.75 2.65
CA ARG A 168 26.32 -15.87 1.80
C ARG A 168 27.56 -16.31 2.60
N LEU A 169 27.45 -16.44 3.91
CA LEU A 169 28.48 -16.93 4.83
C LEU A 169 28.19 -18.38 5.22
#